data_AF-A0A7Y6UYL0-F1
#
_entry.id   AF-A0A7Y6UYL0-F1
#
_cell.length_a   1.000
_cell.length_b   1.000
_cell.length_c   1.000
_cell.angle_alpha   90.00
_cell.angle_beta   90.00
_cell.angle_gamma   90.00
#
_symmetry.space_group_name_H-M   'P 1'
#
loop_
_entity.id
_entity.type
_entity.pdbx_description
1 polymer ?
#
loop_
_entity_poly.entity_id
_entity_poly.type
_entity_poly.pdbx_seq_one_letter_code
_entity_poly.pdbx_strand_id
1 'polypeptide(L)'
;MSQQDRFEFFEKLYFHELEAREQMTTRLQIPLALLISTIGALGFMIQNLDRDLTSWWVYAFVAALFLTTAFILLSGYFCVQSAWGHEYQMTSFSTEWKDYHDSCVLTFQGEPESTREKLIDDAFNETVQTKYIECASNNAAINADRAFKFHLTIKYFLWAIGFTSLTFACYFFGSLDKSVRSKPTEVSIVSAAPLKGITMTTKPSPPPPPPPPPPTRFVRDDRPSTPPPAPKNNGK
;
A
#
# COMPACT_ATOMS: atom_id res chain seq x y z
N MET A 1 24.22 32.59 27.22
CA MET A 1 23.36 31.49 27.71
C MET A 1 23.68 31.26 29.17
N SER A 2 22.68 31.29 30.03
CA SER A 2 22.81 30.92 31.44
C SER A 2 23.09 29.42 31.58
N GLN A 3 23.49 28.95 32.77
CA GLN A 3 23.63 27.51 33.04
C GLN A 3 22.32 26.76 32.78
N GLN A 4 21.22 27.34 33.26
CA GLN A 4 19.89 26.77 33.11
C GLN A 4 19.45 26.70 31.64
N ASP A 5 19.74 27.74 30.85
CA ASP A 5 19.45 27.73 29.41
C ASP A 5 20.19 26.58 28.70
N ARG A 6 21.44 26.30 29.11
CA ARG A 6 22.26 25.22 28.53
C ARG A 6 21.69 23.86 28.87
N PHE A 7 21.33 23.67 30.13
CA PHE A 7 20.69 22.44 30.58
C PHE A 7 19.40 22.16 29.79
N GLU A 8 18.49 23.13 29.71
CA GLU A 8 17.23 23.01 28.96
C GLU A 8 17.47 22.75 27.47
N PHE A 9 18.49 23.36 26.88
CA PHE A 9 18.83 23.15 25.48
C PHE A 9 19.24 21.69 25.22
N PHE A 10 20.11 21.11 26.06
CA PHE A 10 20.55 19.73 25.89
C PHE A 10 19.45 18.71 26.21
N GLU A 11 18.61 19.00 27.20
CA GLU A 11 17.40 18.21 27.47
C GLU A 11 16.47 18.18 26.24
N LYS A 12 16.21 19.35 25.63
CA LYS A 12 15.39 19.45 24.41
C LYS A 12 16.00 18.69 23.24
N LEU A 13 17.32 18.76 23.04
CA LEU A 13 18.00 17.97 22.01
C LEU A 13 17.80 16.47 22.23
N TYR A 14 17.99 15.99 23.47
CA TYR A 14 17.77 14.59 23.80
C TYR A 14 16.34 14.13 23.46
N PHE A 15 15.33 14.87 23.93
CA PHE A 15 13.94 14.50 23.63
C PHE A 15 13.59 14.63 22.14
N HIS A 16 14.18 15.59 21.42
CA HIS A 16 14.01 15.72 19.98
C HIS A 16 14.49 14.47 19.24
N GLU A 17 15.64 13.90 19.61
CA GLU A 17 16.16 12.69 18.99
C GLU A 17 15.30 11.44 19.29
N LEU A 18 14.68 11.39 20.46
CA LEU A 18 13.71 10.35 20.80
C LEU A 18 12.41 10.49 19.99
N GLU A 19 11.93 11.71 19.81
CA GLU A 19 10.75 11.97 18.97
C GLU A 19 11.02 11.60 17.50
N ALA A 20 12.20 11.96 16.98
CA ALA A 20 12.62 11.62 15.63
C ALA A 20 12.64 10.10 15.37
N ARG A 21 13.02 9.30 16.37
CA ARG A 21 12.95 7.82 16.31
C ARG A 21 11.52 7.35 16.07
N GLU A 22 10.55 7.90 16.79
CA GLU A 22 9.14 7.52 16.68
C GLU A 22 8.57 7.95 15.33
N GLN A 23 8.82 9.20 14.93
CA GLN A 23 8.39 9.72 13.63
C GLN A 23 8.94 8.88 12.46
N MET A 24 10.19 8.44 12.51
CA MET A 24 10.78 7.59 11.49
C MET A 24 10.04 6.25 11.36
N THR A 25 9.69 5.66 12.51
CA THR A 25 8.96 4.38 12.55
C THR A 25 7.57 4.51 11.93
N THR A 26 6.87 5.61 12.21
CA THR A 26 5.58 5.91 11.58
C THR A 26 5.71 6.13 10.07
N ARG A 27 6.74 6.87 9.63
CA ARG A 27 6.98 7.16 8.20
C ARG A 27 7.30 5.92 7.38
N LEU A 28 7.88 4.87 7.98
CA LEU A 28 8.18 3.60 7.31
C LEU A 28 6.94 2.77 6.95
N GLN A 29 5.79 2.99 7.60
CA GLN A 29 4.57 2.22 7.34
C GLN A 29 4.03 2.41 5.93
N ILE A 30 4.05 3.66 5.43
CA ILE A 30 3.54 4.02 4.09
C ILE A 30 4.32 3.28 2.98
N PRO A 31 5.66 3.41 2.87
CA PRO A 31 6.39 2.71 1.81
C PRO A 31 6.30 1.19 1.94
N LEU A 32 6.24 0.64 3.15
CA LEU A 32 6.04 -0.80 3.34
C LEU A 32 4.69 -1.28 2.78
N ALA A 33 3.61 -0.56 3.08
CA ALA A 33 2.28 -0.88 2.57
C ALA A 33 2.23 -0.79 1.03
N LEU A 34 2.86 0.25 0.46
CA LEU A 34 2.94 0.42 -0.99
C LEU A 34 3.75 -0.69 -1.66
N LEU A 35 4.89 -1.11 -1.08
CA LEU A 35 5.67 -2.25 -1.59
C LEU A 35 4.84 -3.53 -1.65
N ILE A 36 4.12 -3.87 -0.57
CA ILE A 36 3.26 -5.06 -0.50
C ILE A 36 2.15 -4.99 -1.56
N SER A 37 1.52 -3.83 -1.72
CA SER A 37 0.48 -3.60 -2.73
C SER A 37 1.02 -3.79 -4.16
N THR A 38 2.19 -3.23 -4.47
CA THR A 38 2.85 -3.41 -5.76
C THR A 38 3.18 -4.87 -6.03
N ILE A 39 3.70 -5.61 -5.04
CA ILE A 39 3.96 -7.05 -5.16
C ILE A 39 2.68 -7.82 -5.50
N GLY A 40 1.55 -7.49 -4.85
CA GLY A 40 0.26 -8.09 -5.14
C GLY A 40 -0.20 -7.83 -6.58
N ALA A 41 -0.08 -6.59 -7.06
CA ALA A 41 -0.44 -6.23 -8.44
C ALA A 41 0.41 -6.99 -9.47
N LEU A 42 1.72 -7.10 -9.25
CA LEU A 42 2.61 -7.88 -10.11
C LEU A 42 2.27 -9.38 -10.09
N GLY A 43 1.96 -9.92 -8.90
CA GLY A 43 1.52 -11.30 -8.73
C GLY A 43 0.28 -11.63 -9.57
N PHE A 44 -0.71 -10.72 -9.59
CA PHE A 44 -1.90 -10.84 -10.43
C PHE A 44 -1.55 -10.92 -11.93
N MET A 45 -0.66 -10.06 -12.41
CA MET A 45 -0.25 -10.05 -13.82
C MET A 45 0.48 -11.33 -14.22
N ILE A 46 1.39 -11.82 -13.36
CA ILE A 46 2.12 -13.07 -13.59
C ILE A 46 1.16 -14.26 -13.63
N GLN A 47 0.16 -14.29 -12.73
CA GLN A 47 -0.83 -15.35 -12.68
C GLN A 47 -1.70 -15.42 -13.94
N ASN A 48 -2.02 -14.26 -14.53
CA ASN A 48 -2.90 -14.14 -15.70
C ASN A 48 -2.16 -14.05 -17.04
N LEU A 49 -0.84 -14.14 -17.03
CA LEU A 49 -0.02 -14.14 -18.24
C LEU A 49 -0.37 -15.33 -19.14
N ASP A 50 -0.63 -15.04 -20.42
CA ASP A 50 -0.72 -16.03 -21.50
C ASP A 50 0.67 -16.53 -21.86
N ARG A 51 0.94 -17.81 -21.57
CA ARG A 51 2.27 -18.42 -21.72
C ARG A 51 2.52 -18.95 -23.13
N ASP A 52 1.47 -19.08 -23.93
CA ASP A 52 1.55 -19.62 -25.29
C ASP A 52 1.80 -18.52 -26.33
N LEU A 53 1.81 -17.25 -25.90
CA LEU A 53 2.10 -16.12 -26.77
C LEU A 53 3.62 -15.92 -26.91
N THR A 54 4.14 -16.04 -28.13
CA THR A 54 5.52 -15.69 -28.46
C THR A 54 5.54 -14.37 -29.23
N SER A 55 5.69 -13.26 -28.50
CA SER A 55 5.69 -11.91 -29.08
C SER A 55 6.80 -11.05 -28.45
N TRP A 56 7.26 -10.02 -29.17
CA TRP A 56 8.25 -9.08 -28.64
C TRP A 56 7.78 -8.40 -27.34
N TRP A 57 6.47 -8.23 -27.18
CA TRP A 57 5.84 -7.72 -25.96
C TRP A 57 6.11 -8.60 -24.73
N VAL A 58 6.22 -9.91 -24.89
CA VAL A 58 6.53 -10.83 -23.78
C VAL A 58 7.96 -10.62 -23.30
N TYR A 59 8.92 -10.47 -24.22
CA TYR A 59 10.30 -10.17 -23.85
C TYR A 59 10.41 -8.81 -23.15
N ALA A 60 9.71 -7.79 -23.65
CA ALA A 60 9.67 -6.47 -23.02
C ALA A 60 9.03 -6.52 -21.62
N PHE A 61 7.92 -7.25 -21.48
CA PHE A 61 7.25 -7.48 -20.19
C PHE A 61 8.18 -8.17 -19.18
N VAL A 62 8.85 -9.25 -19.58
CA VAL A 62 9.76 -9.99 -18.69
C VAL A 62 10.97 -9.12 -18.28
N ALA A 63 11.54 -8.35 -19.20
CA ALA A 63 12.63 -7.43 -18.89
C ALA A 63 12.20 -6.32 -17.90
N ALA A 64 11.04 -5.71 -18.13
CA ALA A 64 10.49 -4.69 -17.23
C ALA A 64 10.11 -5.28 -15.86
N LEU A 65 9.56 -6.49 -15.82
CA LEU A 65 9.23 -7.21 -14.59
C LEU A 65 10.49 -7.53 -13.77
N PHE A 66 11.57 -7.96 -14.44
CA PHE A 66 12.85 -8.22 -13.79
C PHE A 66 13.41 -6.96 -13.13
N LEU A 67 13.46 -5.84 -13.86
CA LEU A 67 13.92 -4.55 -13.33
C LEU A 67 13.03 -4.08 -12.16
N THR A 68 11.71 -4.18 -12.31
CA THR A 68 10.76 -3.86 -11.25
C THR A 68 11.06 -4.66 -9.98
N THR A 69 11.23 -5.98 -10.12
CA THR A 69 11.51 -6.88 -9.00
C THR A 69 12.84 -6.54 -8.33
N ALA A 70 13.89 -6.26 -9.10
CA ALA A 70 15.20 -5.87 -8.57
C ALA A 70 15.11 -4.58 -7.73
N PHE A 71 14.38 -3.56 -8.20
CA PHE A 71 14.20 -2.31 -7.46
C PHE A 71 13.29 -2.46 -6.23
N ILE A 72 12.25 -3.32 -6.28
CA ILE A 72 11.43 -3.66 -5.11
C ILE A 72 12.30 -4.33 -4.03
N LEU A 73 13.13 -5.30 -4.40
CA LEU A 73 14.02 -5.97 -3.46
C LEU A 73 15.03 -5.00 -2.85
N LEU A 74 15.61 -4.11 -3.66
CA LEU A 74 16.56 -3.11 -3.18
C LEU A 74 15.89 -2.10 -2.24
N SER A 75 14.69 -1.62 -2.58
CA SER A 75 13.88 -0.76 -1.72
C SER A 75 13.53 -1.46 -0.40
N GLY A 76 13.07 -2.71 -0.46
CA GLY A 76 12.75 -3.52 0.72
C GLY A 76 13.97 -3.75 1.61
N TYR A 77 15.14 -4.02 1.03
CA TYR A 77 16.39 -4.15 1.78
C TYR A 77 16.71 -2.90 2.59
N PHE A 78 16.67 -1.71 1.97
CA PHE A 78 16.92 -0.45 2.68
C PHE A 78 15.82 -0.11 3.67
N CYS A 79 14.57 -0.52 3.41
CA CYS A 79 13.45 -0.34 4.33
C CYS A 79 13.70 -1.09 5.64
N VAL A 80 14.08 -2.38 5.54
CA VAL A 80 14.43 -3.22 6.70
C VAL A 80 15.65 -2.65 7.42
N GLN A 81 16.69 -2.24 6.68
CA GLN A 81 17.90 -1.62 7.25
C GLN A 81 17.63 -0.29 7.95
N SER A 82 16.58 0.45 7.58
CA SER A 82 16.16 1.68 8.27
C SER A 82 15.32 1.39 9.53
N ALA A 83 14.60 0.27 9.52
CA ALA A 83 13.71 -0.14 10.60
C ALA A 83 14.41 -0.89 11.74
N TRP A 84 15.38 -1.75 11.43
CA TRP A 84 15.90 -2.76 12.37
C TRP A 84 17.37 -2.54 12.71
N GLY A 85 17.78 -2.98 13.91
CA GLY A 85 19.20 -3.13 14.28
C GLY A 85 19.86 -1.88 14.87
N HIS A 86 19.08 -0.92 15.39
CA HIS A 86 19.61 0.29 16.00
C HIS A 86 19.34 0.31 17.51
N GLU A 87 20.37 0.64 18.29
CA GLU A 87 20.30 0.71 19.75
C GLU A 87 20.37 2.16 20.21
N TYR A 88 19.26 2.68 20.74
CA TYR A 88 19.20 4.03 21.27
C TYR A 88 19.67 4.06 22.70
N GLN A 89 20.46 5.07 23.03
CA GLN A 89 20.84 5.35 24.41
C GLN A 89 19.74 6.13 25.09
N MET A 90 19.46 5.75 26.33
CA MET A 90 18.46 6.37 27.19
C MET A 90 19.16 6.82 28.46
N THR A 91 18.59 7.84 29.11
CA THR A 91 19.00 8.18 30.47
C THR A 91 18.72 7.05 31.44
N SER A 92 19.54 6.96 32.49
CA SER A 92 19.35 6.03 33.61
C SER A 92 17.98 6.16 34.26
N PHE A 93 17.57 5.11 34.97
CA PHE A 93 16.32 5.11 35.73
C PHE A 93 16.32 6.17 36.84
N SER A 94 15.15 6.67 37.20
CA SER A 94 14.99 7.69 38.24
C SER A 94 15.54 7.26 39.60
N THR A 95 15.54 5.96 39.91
CA THR A 95 16.15 5.40 41.12
C THR A 95 17.65 5.61 41.15
N GLU A 96 18.34 5.38 40.03
CA GLU A 96 19.79 5.59 39.93
C GLU A 96 20.15 7.08 40.06
N TRP A 97 19.32 7.96 39.51
CA TRP A 97 19.50 9.41 39.69
C TRP A 97 19.31 9.86 41.12
N LYS A 98 18.33 9.29 41.84
CA LYS A 98 18.15 9.53 43.27
C LYS A 98 19.37 9.04 44.05
N ASP A 99 19.82 7.81 43.80
CA ASP A 99 20.98 7.24 44.48
C ASP A 99 22.24 8.08 44.22
N TYR A 100 22.41 8.58 42.98
CA TYR A 100 23.49 9.49 42.64
C TYR A 100 23.40 10.81 43.40
N HIS A 101 22.23 11.44 43.43
CA HIS A 101 22.01 12.66 44.21
C HIS A 101 22.35 12.45 45.70
N ASP A 102 21.86 11.36 46.29
CA ASP A 102 22.13 11.03 47.69
C ASP A 102 23.65 10.80 47.92
N SER A 103 24.36 10.24 46.93
CA SER A 103 25.82 10.12 46.95
C SER A 103 26.55 11.48 46.89
N CYS A 104 26.02 12.45 46.13
CA CYS A 104 26.55 13.82 46.11
C CYS A 104 26.38 14.50 47.49
N VAL A 105 25.22 14.34 48.13
CA VAL A 105 24.96 14.85 49.48
C VAL A 105 25.97 14.30 50.48
N LEU A 106 26.24 12.99 50.45
CA LEU A 106 27.23 12.34 51.31
C LEU A 106 28.66 12.81 51.00
N THR A 107 28.99 13.03 49.72
CA THR A 107 30.32 13.47 49.28
C THR A 107 30.65 14.87 49.78
N PHE A 108 29.68 15.80 49.73
CA PHE A 108 29.87 17.20 50.14
C PHE A 108 29.45 17.50 51.58
N GLN A 109 29.18 16.49 52.41
CA GLN A 109 28.70 16.68 53.78
C GLN A 109 29.63 17.53 54.67
N GLY A 110 30.94 17.49 54.40
CA GLY A 110 31.98 18.22 55.15
C GLY A 110 32.21 19.66 54.69
N GLU A 111 31.58 20.09 53.60
CA GLU A 111 31.70 21.44 53.07
C GLU A 111 30.85 22.46 53.87
N PRO A 112 31.22 23.75 53.88
CA PRO A 112 30.44 24.79 54.54
C PRO A 112 29.00 24.82 54.06
N GLU A 113 28.05 24.99 54.98
CA GLU A 113 26.62 25.00 54.69
C GLU A 113 26.23 26.06 53.63
N SER A 114 26.93 27.20 53.61
CA SER A 114 26.71 28.28 52.65
C SER A 114 27.05 27.93 51.19
N THR A 115 27.85 26.90 50.94
CA THR A 115 28.28 26.49 49.59
C THR A 115 27.87 25.05 49.24
N ARG A 116 27.60 24.21 50.24
CA ARG A 116 27.33 22.78 50.07
C ARG A 116 26.19 22.48 49.11
N GLU A 117 25.04 23.14 49.24
CA GLU A 117 23.88 22.92 48.38
C GLU A 117 24.20 23.22 46.92
N LYS A 118 24.90 24.33 46.67
CA LYS A 118 25.34 24.69 45.32
C LYS A 118 26.32 23.67 44.72
N LEU A 119 27.24 23.13 45.51
CA LEU A 119 28.18 22.10 45.03
C LEU A 119 27.46 20.80 44.64
N ILE A 120 26.45 20.41 45.42
CA ILE A 120 25.61 19.25 45.11
C ILE A 120 24.84 19.49 43.80
N ASP A 121 24.16 20.63 43.68
CA ASP A 121 23.39 20.99 42.49
C ASP A 121 24.27 21.09 41.25
N ASP A 122 25.43 21.74 41.35
CA ASP A 122 26.36 21.90 40.24
C ASP A 122 26.86 20.52 39.76
N ALA A 123 27.29 19.63 40.67
CA ALA A 123 27.76 18.29 40.33
C ALA A 123 26.64 17.42 39.73
N PHE A 124 25.44 17.48 40.30
CA PHE A 124 24.29 16.74 39.80
C PHE A 124 23.89 17.20 38.39
N ASN A 125 23.70 18.51 38.22
CA ASN A 125 23.29 19.10 36.94
C ASN A 125 24.34 18.90 35.85
N GLU A 126 25.64 19.02 36.17
CA GLU A 126 26.71 18.74 35.22
C GLU A 126 26.68 17.30 34.72
N THR A 127 26.42 16.34 35.62
CA THR A 127 26.34 14.92 35.29
C THR A 127 25.12 14.59 34.43
N VAL A 128 23.95 15.12 34.79
CA VAL A 128 22.71 14.96 34.01
C VAL A 128 22.87 15.59 32.62
N GLN A 129 23.42 16.80 32.56
CA GLN A 129 23.67 17.48 31.29
C GLN A 129 24.62 16.68 30.41
N THR A 130 25.69 16.13 30.98
CA THR A 130 26.64 15.26 30.26
C THR A 130 25.92 14.04 29.68
N LYS A 131 25.03 13.41 30.46
CA LYS A 131 24.24 12.27 29.98
C LYS A 131 23.27 12.65 28.86
N TYR A 132 22.63 13.82 28.92
CA TYR A 132 21.82 14.31 27.79
C TYR A 132 22.66 14.50 26.53
N ILE A 133 23.86 15.08 26.65
CA ILE A 133 24.76 15.30 25.50
C ILE A 133 25.19 13.96 24.88
N GLU A 134 25.62 12.99 25.69
CA GLU A 134 26.03 11.65 25.24
C GLU A 134 24.88 10.95 24.50
N CYS A 135 23.70 10.87 25.13
CA CYS A 135 22.55 10.19 24.56
C CYS A 135 22.07 10.88 23.28
N ALA A 136 21.95 12.21 23.29
CA ALA A 136 21.52 12.98 22.12
C ALA A 136 22.49 12.80 20.94
N SER A 137 23.80 12.87 21.19
CA SER A 137 24.80 12.74 20.12
C SER A 137 24.79 11.34 19.48
N ASN A 138 24.73 10.29 20.29
CA ASN A 138 24.64 8.92 19.79
C ASN A 138 23.33 8.69 19.00
N ASN A 139 22.20 9.14 19.56
CA ASN A 139 20.89 8.96 18.94
C ASN A 139 20.75 9.77 17.64
N ALA A 140 21.34 10.97 17.57
CA ALA A 140 21.38 11.78 16.35
C ALA A 140 22.15 11.08 15.22
N ALA A 141 23.30 10.47 15.52
CA ALA A 141 24.06 9.71 14.53
C ALA A 141 23.25 8.52 13.97
N ILE A 142 22.55 7.81 14.86
CA ILE A 142 21.63 6.72 14.47
C ILE A 142 20.48 7.25 13.61
N ASN A 143 19.84 8.35 14.03
CA ASN A 143 18.73 8.96 13.29
C ASN A 143 19.17 9.40 11.89
N ALA A 144 20.38 9.95 11.74
CA ALA A 144 20.94 10.36 10.45
C ALA A 144 21.13 9.16 9.50
N ASP A 145 21.72 8.06 9.99
CA ASP A 145 21.89 6.84 9.20
C ASP A 145 20.54 6.23 8.80
N ARG A 146 19.59 6.14 9.74
CA ARG A 146 18.22 5.67 9.48
C ARG A 146 17.52 6.52 8.43
N ALA A 147 17.64 7.84 8.52
CA ALA A 147 17.05 8.78 7.57
C ALA A 147 17.65 8.63 6.16
N PHE A 148 18.96 8.40 6.07
CA PHE A 148 19.63 8.13 4.80
C PHE A 148 19.12 6.83 4.14
N LYS A 149 19.03 5.75 4.90
CA LYS A 149 18.47 4.47 4.42
C LYS A 149 16.99 4.59 4.04
N PHE A 150 16.21 5.36 4.79
CA PHE A 150 14.83 5.67 4.44
C PHE A 150 14.75 6.42 3.10
N HIS A 151 15.61 7.42 2.89
CA HIS A 151 15.68 8.12 1.60
C HIS A 151 16.00 7.17 0.44
N LEU A 152 16.95 6.24 0.64
CA LEU A 152 17.25 5.20 -0.36
C LEU A 152 16.04 4.28 -0.64
N THR A 153 15.29 3.91 0.41
CA THR A 153 14.05 3.13 0.28
C THR A 153 13.08 3.81 -0.70
N ILE A 154 12.81 5.10 -0.48
CA ILE A 154 11.92 5.88 -1.34
C ILE A 154 12.49 6.02 -2.75
N LYS A 155 13.79 6.33 -2.88
CA LYS A 155 14.46 6.48 -4.19
C LYS A 155 14.29 5.22 -5.05
N TYR A 156 14.59 4.05 -4.52
CA TYR A 156 14.47 2.80 -5.28
C TYR A 156 13.01 2.40 -5.50
N PHE A 157 12.11 2.75 -4.58
CA PHE A 157 10.69 2.53 -4.79
C PHE A 157 10.13 3.37 -5.95
N LEU A 158 10.57 4.63 -6.10
CA LEU A 158 10.18 5.47 -7.25
C LEU A 158 10.64 4.87 -8.58
N TRP A 159 11.86 4.31 -8.63
CA TRP A 159 12.32 3.55 -9.80
C TRP A 159 11.45 2.31 -10.05
N ALA A 160 11.10 1.57 -9.01
CA ALA A 160 10.19 0.43 -9.12
C ALA A 160 8.81 0.82 -9.67
N ILE A 161 8.23 1.96 -9.26
CA ILE A 161 6.96 2.47 -9.81
C ILE A 161 7.08 2.76 -11.31
N GLY A 162 8.18 3.37 -11.74
CA GLY A 162 8.46 3.63 -13.15
C GLY A 162 8.45 2.34 -13.98
N PHE A 163 9.20 1.33 -13.54
CA PHE A 163 9.23 0.04 -14.22
C PHE A 163 7.95 -0.78 -14.06
N THR A 164 7.20 -0.62 -12.96
CA THR A 164 5.88 -1.22 -12.78
C THR A 164 4.90 -0.69 -13.82
N SER A 165 4.91 0.64 -14.04
CA SER A 165 4.09 1.28 -15.07
C SER A 165 4.43 0.77 -16.47
N LEU A 166 5.72 0.60 -16.76
CA LEU A 166 6.17 -0.01 -18.02
C LEU A 166 5.72 -1.47 -18.14
N THR A 167 5.85 -2.26 -17.06
CA THR A 167 5.40 -3.65 -17.00
C THR A 167 3.90 -3.75 -17.29
N PHE A 168 3.10 -2.86 -16.69
CA PHE A 168 1.67 -2.74 -16.94
C PHE A 168 1.37 -2.39 -18.40
N ALA A 169 2.07 -1.41 -18.97
CA ALA A 169 1.90 -1.02 -20.36
C ALA A 169 2.21 -2.20 -21.32
N CYS A 170 3.31 -2.93 -21.11
CA CYS A 170 3.65 -4.10 -21.90
C CYS A 170 2.58 -5.20 -21.81
N TYR A 171 2.05 -5.45 -20.60
CA TYR A 171 1.00 -6.43 -20.38
C TYR A 171 -0.31 -6.07 -21.09
N PHE A 172 -0.74 -4.81 -20.94
CA PHE A 172 -2.00 -4.34 -21.50
C PHE A 172 -1.94 -4.21 -23.03
N PHE A 173 -0.97 -3.47 -23.56
CA PHE A 173 -0.85 -3.27 -25.01
C PHE A 173 -0.37 -4.52 -25.76
N GLY A 174 0.37 -5.40 -25.08
CA GLY A 174 0.73 -6.71 -25.62
C GLY A 174 -0.44 -7.70 -25.68
N SER A 175 -1.60 -7.37 -25.10
CA SER A 175 -2.72 -8.30 -24.94
C SER A 175 -2.28 -9.62 -24.30
N LEU A 176 -1.43 -9.51 -23.27
CA LEU A 176 -0.79 -10.66 -22.63
C LEU A 176 -1.69 -11.38 -21.61
N ASP A 177 -2.92 -10.88 -21.42
CA ASP A 177 -3.89 -11.47 -20.50
C ASP A 177 -4.60 -12.65 -21.15
N LYS A 178 -4.43 -13.85 -20.57
CA LYS A 178 -5.06 -15.06 -21.07
C LYS A 178 -6.59 -15.06 -20.94
N SER A 179 -7.16 -14.25 -20.05
CA SER A 179 -8.62 -14.14 -19.88
C SER A 179 -9.31 -13.43 -21.05
N VAL A 180 -8.56 -12.63 -21.81
CA VAL A 180 -9.07 -11.93 -23.00
C VAL A 180 -9.26 -12.89 -24.18
N ARG A 181 -8.56 -14.03 -24.20
CA ARG A 181 -8.81 -15.07 -25.20
C ARG A 181 -10.09 -15.81 -24.85
N SER A 182 -11.13 -15.55 -25.64
CA SER A 182 -12.40 -16.27 -25.56
C SER A 182 -12.13 -17.77 -25.64
N LYS A 183 -12.53 -18.53 -24.61
CA LYS A 183 -12.53 -20.00 -24.68
C LYS A 183 -13.35 -20.40 -25.91
N PRO A 184 -12.92 -21.41 -26.70
CA PRO A 184 -13.72 -21.87 -27.83
C PRO A 184 -15.11 -22.26 -27.32
N THR A 185 -16.15 -21.57 -27.81
CA THR A 185 -17.53 -21.88 -27.48
C THR A 185 -17.83 -23.27 -28.01
N GLU A 186 -17.96 -24.24 -27.12
CA GLU A 186 -18.36 -25.61 -27.48
C GLU A 186 -19.82 -25.58 -27.91
N VAL A 187 -20.04 -25.52 -29.23
CA VAL A 187 -21.38 -25.63 -29.82
C VAL A 187 -21.76 -27.11 -29.82
N SER A 188 -22.42 -27.56 -28.76
CA SER A 188 -23.06 -28.87 -28.75
C SER A 188 -24.31 -28.83 -29.65
N ILE A 189 -24.27 -29.56 -30.75
CA ILE A 189 -25.43 -29.71 -31.65
C ILE A 189 -26.40 -30.70 -30.98
N VAL A 190 -27.38 -30.18 -30.25
CA VAL A 190 -28.36 -30.98 -29.48
C VAL A 190 -29.35 -31.73 -30.39
N SER A 191 -29.49 -31.34 -31.66
CA SER A 191 -30.37 -32.04 -32.60
C SER A 191 -30.07 -31.65 -34.05
N ALA A 192 -29.77 -32.63 -34.90
CA ALA A 192 -29.78 -32.44 -36.35
C ALA A 192 -31.23 -32.21 -36.80
N ALA A 193 -31.52 -31.05 -37.37
CA ALA A 193 -32.81 -30.83 -38.03
C ALA A 193 -32.94 -31.85 -39.16
N PRO A 194 -34.00 -32.69 -39.20
CA PRO A 194 -34.18 -33.65 -40.27
C PRO A 194 -34.43 -32.91 -41.58
N LEU A 195 -33.48 -32.96 -42.50
CA LEU A 195 -33.69 -32.56 -43.89
C LEU A 195 -34.70 -33.53 -44.50
N LYS A 196 -35.94 -33.07 -44.62
CA LYS A 196 -37.03 -33.80 -45.26
C LYS A 196 -36.71 -33.92 -46.76
N GLY A 197 -36.17 -35.06 -47.16
CA GLY A 197 -35.87 -35.36 -48.55
C GLY A 197 -37.12 -35.22 -49.42
N ILE A 198 -36.99 -34.48 -50.52
CA ILE A 198 -38.06 -34.29 -51.50
C ILE A 198 -38.00 -35.46 -52.48
N THR A 199 -38.96 -36.39 -52.37
CA THR A 199 -39.27 -37.37 -53.40
C THR A 199 -39.90 -36.63 -54.57
N MET A 200 -39.27 -36.62 -55.74
CA MET A 200 -39.83 -36.00 -56.94
C MET A 200 -40.95 -36.86 -57.52
N THR A 201 -42.16 -36.30 -57.62
CA THR A 201 -43.20 -36.82 -58.51
C THR A 201 -43.84 -35.64 -59.23
N THR A 202 -43.69 -35.63 -60.55
CA THR A 202 -44.15 -34.60 -61.48
C THR A 202 -45.62 -34.82 -61.87
N LYS A 203 -46.48 -33.78 -61.76
CA LYS A 203 -47.66 -33.53 -62.62
C LYS A 203 -48.31 -32.15 -62.30
N PRO A 204 -49.11 -31.55 -63.20
CA PRO A 204 -48.94 -30.17 -63.65
C PRO A 204 -49.93 -29.16 -63.02
N SER A 205 -49.55 -27.87 -63.04
CA SER A 205 -50.32 -26.65 -62.69
C SER A 205 -51.24 -26.19 -63.85
N PRO A 206 -52.11 -25.13 -63.76
CA PRO A 206 -52.40 -24.08 -62.72
C PRO A 206 -53.95 -23.82 -62.55
N PRO A 207 -54.55 -22.62 -62.25
CA PRO A 207 -54.27 -21.39 -61.42
C PRO A 207 -55.42 -21.16 -60.37
N PRO A 208 -55.76 -19.98 -59.75
CA PRO A 208 -55.17 -18.63 -59.56
C PRO A 208 -55.01 -18.22 -58.05
N PRO A 209 -54.59 -16.98 -57.67
CA PRO A 209 -54.14 -16.60 -56.32
C PRO A 209 -55.24 -15.88 -55.47
N PRO A 210 -54.93 -15.25 -54.32
CA PRO A 210 -54.48 -15.73 -53.01
C PRO A 210 -55.47 -15.32 -51.87
N PRO A 211 -55.21 -15.68 -50.59
CA PRO A 211 -55.22 -14.62 -49.56
C PRO A 211 -53.98 -14.63 -48.65
N PRO A 212 -53.69 -13.49 -47.99
CA PRO A 212 -52.44 -13.21 -47.29
C PRO A 212 -52.27 -13.98 -45.96
N PRO A 213 -51.03 -14.30 -45.57
CA PRO A 213 -50.73 -14.91 -44.27
C PRO A 213 -50.89 -13.92 -43.09
N PRO A 214 -51.17 -14.44 -41.89
CA PRO A 214 -51.61 -13.67 -40.73
C PRO A 214 -50.55 -12.72 -40.16
N PRO A 215 -50.96 -11.63 -39.49
CA PRO A 215 -50.05 -10.62 -38.96
C PRO A 215 -49.15 -11.15 -37.84
N THR A 216 -47.90 -10.71 -37.85
CA THR A 216 -46.93 -10.97 -36.78
C THR A 216 -47.39 -10.30 -35.48
N ARG A 217 -47.47 -11.09 -34.41
CA ARG A 217 -47.89 -10.65 -33.07
C ARG A 217 -46.75 -9.87 -32.41
N PHE A 218 -46.99 -8.60 -32.08
CA PHE A 218 -46.11 -7.84 -31.20
C PHE A 218 -46.63 -7.93 -29.77
N VAL A 219 -45.81 -8.43 -28.84
CA VAL A 219 -46.07 -8.36 -27.41
C VAL A 219 -45.37 -7.11 -26.89
N ARG A 220 -46.15 -6.12 -26.46
CA ARG A 220 -45.66 -4.91 -25.79
C ARG A 220 -46.17 -4.97 -24.36
N ASP A 221 -45.24 -5.05 -23.41
CA ASP A 221 -45.55 -5.15 -21.98
C ASP A 221 -45.74 -3.73 -21.43
N ASP A 222 -46.88 -3.13 -21.78
CA ASP A 222 -47.26 -1.79 -21.33
C ASP A 222 -48.41 -1.94 -20.33
N ARG A 223 -48.09 -2.03 -19.02
CA ARG A 223 -49.08 -1.79 -17.96
C ARG A 223 -48.96 -0.36 -17.44
N PRO A 224 -49.95 0.51 -17.68
CA PRO A 224 -50.19 1.67 -16.84
C PRO A 224 -51.42 1.48 -15.92
N SER A 225 -51.14 1.69 -14.63
CA SER A 225 -51.98 2.16 -13.50
C SER A 225 -53.49 1.87 -13.47
N THR A 226 -53.90 1.24 -12.37
CA THR A 226 -55.30 1.10 -11.92
C THR A 226 -56.04 2.45 -11.87
N PRO A 227 -57.30 2.53 -12.35
CA PRO A 227 -58.14 3.72 -12.18
C PRO A 227 -58.65 3.89 -10.73
N PRO A 228 -58.95 5.12 -10.29
CA PRO A 228 -59.52 5.39 -8.97
C PRO A 228 -60.97 4.89 -8.85
N PRO A 229 -61.46 4.62 -7.62
CA PRO A 229 -62.81 4.08 -7.42
C PRO A 229 -63.90 5.10 -7.76
N ALA A 230 -65.01 4.58 -8.32
CA ALA A 230 -66.17 5.34 -8.77
C ALA A 230 -66.94 6.03 -7.62
N PRO A 231 -67.61 7.17 -7.87
CA PRO A 231 -68.39 7.89 -6.86
C PRO A 231 -69.65 7.11 -6.44
N LYS A 232 -69.97 7.19 -5.14
CA LYS A 232 -71.19 6.60 -4.56
C LYS A 232 -72.44 7.29 -5.11
N ASN A 233 -73.33 6.46 -5.64
CA ASN A 233 -74.69 6.81 -6.03
C ASN A 233 -75.56 6.99 -4.77
N ASN A 234 -75.94 8.22 -4.44
CA ASN A 234 -76.96 8.50 -3.43
C ASN A 234 -78.27 8.82 -4.15
N GLY A 235 -79.27 7.95 -3.98
CA GLY A 235 -80.58 8.11 -4.59
C GLY A 235 -81.37 9.31 -4.05
N LYS A 236 -82.24 9.82 -4.92
CA LYS A 236 -83.69 10.02 -4.71
C LYS A 236 -84.34 10.41 -6.03
#